data_AF-A0AA40P2J3-F1
#
_entry.id   AF-A0AA40P2J3-F1
#
_cell.length_a   1.000
_cell.length_b   1.000
_cell.length_c   1.000
_cell.angle_alpha   90.00
_cell.angle_beta   90.00
_cell.angle_gamma   90.00
#
_symmetry.space_group_name_H-M   'P 1'
#
loop_
_entity.id
_entity.type
_entity.pdbx_description
1 polymer ?
#
loop_
_entity_poly.entity_id
_entity_poly.type
_entity_poly.pdbx_seq_one_letter_code
_entity_poly.pdbx_strand_id
1 'polypeptide(L)' 'MSNKFARKSPDAPRLVPNTRIVGVACALPARISKVSELAATFGEEAVNKIIASTGIEARHVSDDECTSDLCLKAAESS' A
#
# COMPACT_ATOMS: atom_id res chain seq x y z
N MET A 1 34.90 -32.20 -12.08
CA MET A 1 33.53 -32.31 -12.62
C MET A 1 32.58 -31.62 -11.65
N SER A 2 32.05 -30.44 -11.99
CA SER A 2 31.14 -29.70 -11.09
C SER A 2 29.70 -30.15 -11.31
N ASN A 3 29.04 -30.55 -10.21
CA ASN A 3 27.69 -31.08 -10.21
C ASN A 3 26.67 -29.98 -10.57
N LYS A 4 25.99 -30.10 -11.71
CA LYS A 4 24.95 -29.15 -12.20
C LYS A 4 23.65 -29.17 -11.37
N PHE A 5 23.56 -30.02 -10.34
CA PHE A 5 22.39 -30.19 -9.47
C PHE A 5 22.64 -29.78 -8.01
N ALA A 6 23.62 -28.92 -7.74
CA ALA A 6 23.74 -28.29 -6.43
C ALA A 6 22.43 -27.52 -6.14
N ARG A 7 21.64 -28.02 -5.18
CA ARG A 7 20.39 -27.37 -4.76
C ARG A 7 20.74 -25.95 -4.30
N LYS A 8 20.20 -24.94 -4.99
CA LYS A 8 20.32 -23.54 -4.57
C LYS A 8 19.76 -23.44 -3.15
N SER A 9 20.48 -22.77 -2.24
CA SER A 9 19.99 -22.55 -0.87
C SER A 9 18.54 -22.04 -0.93
N PRO A 10 17.61 -22.59 -0.13
CA PRO A 10 16.20 -22.17 -0.14
C PRO A 10 16.03 -20.67 0.14
N ASP A 11 17.03 -20.04 0.79
CA ASP A 11 17.04 -18.62 1.13
C ASP A 11 17.72 -17.73 0.07
N ALA A 12 18.23 -18.31 -1.03
CA ALA A 12 18.87 -17.52 -2.06
C ALA A 12 17.84 -16.75 -2.90
N PRO A 13 17.99 -15.42 -3.08
CA PRO A 13 17.05 -14.64 -3.88
C PRO A 13 17.00 -15.14 -5.33
N ARG A 14 15.80 -15.06 -5.92
CA ARG A 14 15.62 -15.26 -7.36
C ARG A 14 16.03 -13.98 -8.07
N LEU A 15 17.12 -14.04 -8.81
CA LEU A 15 17.60 -12.95 -9.66
C LEU A 15 16.93 -13.04 -11.03
N VAL A 16 16.36 -11.94 -11.50
CA VAL A 16 15.90 -11.76 -12.87
C VAL A 16 16.84 -10.75 -13.53
N PRO A 17 17.72 -11.18 -14.46
CA PRO A 17 18.69 -10.28 -15.08
C PRO A 17 17.98 -9.30 -16.04
N ASN A 18 18.59 -8.14 -16.26
CA ASN A 18 18.15 -7.10 -17.21
C ASN A 18 16.74 -6.50 -16.94
N THR A 19 16.22 -6.61 -15.71
CA THR A 19 14.96 -5.98 -15.33
C THR A 19 15.19 -4.78 -14.42
N ARG A 20 14.41 -3.72 -14.62
CA ARG A 20 14.32 -2.56 -13.71
C ARG A 20 12.88 -2.04 -13.67
N ILE A 21 12.51 -1.41 -12.57
CA ILE A 21 11.28 -0.61 -12.50
C ILE A 21 11.55 0.70 -13.25
N VAL A 22 10.71 1.02 -14.23
CA VAL A 22 10.85 2.24 -15.06
C VAL A 22 9.88 3.34 -14.66
N GLY A 23 8.84 3.00 -13.90
CA GLY A 23 7.83 3.94 -13.43
C GLY A 23 6.91 3.27 -12.41
N VAL A 24 6.33 4.11 -11.55
CA VAL A 24 5.29 3.72 -10.58
C VAL A 24 4.27 4.86 -10.57
N ALA A 25 3.00 4.53 -10.72
CA ALA A 25 1.89 5.47 -10.63
C ALA A 25 0.87 4.95 -9.60
N CYS A 26 0.13 5.87 -8.98
CA CYS A 26 -0.84 5.57 -7.95
C CYS A 26 -2.10 6.42 -8.14
N ALA A 27 -3.25 5.85 -7.82
CA ALA A 27 -4.52 6.57 -7.71
C ALA A 27 -5.14 6.25 -6.35
N LEU A 28 -5.81 7.24 -5.76
CA LEU A 28 -6.47 7.15 -4.47
C LEU A 28 -7.91 7.64 -4.60
N PRO A 29 -8.86 7.12 -3.80
CA PRO A 29 -10.20 7.68 -3.72
C PRO A 29 -10.15 9.17 -3.41
N ALA A 30 -11.01 9.96 -4.07
CA ALA A 30 -10.97 11.42 -3.91
C ALA A 30 -11.32 11.88 -2.49
N ARG A 31 -12.19 11.13 -1.78
CA ARG A 31 -12.63 11.49 -0.44
C ARG A 31 -11.55 11.20 0.58
N ILE A 32 -11.16 12.24 1.31
CA ILE A 32 -10.30 12.16 2.49
C ILE A 32 -11.18 12.28 3.74
N SER A 33 -11.05 11.36 4.69
CA SER A 33 -11.68 11.42 6.01
C SER A 33 -10.61 11.52 7.09
N LYS A 34 -10.79 12.48 8.00
CA LYS A 34 -9.87 12.71 9.12
C LYS A 34 -10.15 11.72 10.24
N VAL A 35 -9.10 11.24 10.89
CA VAL A 35 -9.25 10.34 12.04
C VAL A 35 -9.92 11.07 13.21
N SER A 36 -9.78 12.40 13.31
CA SER A 36 -10.50 13.23 14.29
C SER A 36 -12.03 13.19 14.15
N GLU A 37 -12.57 12.99 12.95
CA GLU A 37 -14.02 12.88 12.70
C GLU A 37 -14.62 11.64 13.40
N LEU A 38 -13.80 10.62 13.64
CA LEU A 38 -14.19 9.40 14.34
C LEU A 38 -14.37 9.60 15.85
N ALA A 39 -13.99 10.76 16.40
CA ALA A 39 -14.16 11.06 17.83
C ALA A 39 -15.63 11.05 18.25
N ALA A 40 -16.56 11.38 17.35
CA ALA A 40 -18.00 11.28 17.59
C ALA A 40 -18.46 9.84 17.89
N THR A 41 -17.76 8.83 17.35
CA THR A 41 -18.09 7.41 17.51
C THR A 41 -17.27 6.74 18.60
N PHE A 42 -15.98 7.09 18.72
CA PHE A 42 -15.02 6.37 19.59
C PHE A 42 -14.48 7.20 20.76
N GLY A 43 -14.81 8.49 20.83
CA GLY A 43 -14.31 9.42 21.85
C GLY A 43 -12.93 9.99 21.51
N GLU A 44 -12.65 11.20 22.02
CA GLU A 44 -11.42 11.93 21.74
C GLU A 44 -10.16 11.22 22.26
N GLU A 45 -10.21 10.64 23.46
CA GLU A 45 -9.04 9.97 24.06
C GLU A 45 -8.56 8.80 23.20
N ALA A 46 -9.49 7.94 22.75
CA ALA A 46 -9.18 6.79 21.92
C ALA A 46 -8.61 7.22 20.56
N VAL A 47 -9.23 8.22 19.94
CA VAL A 47 -8.77 8.79 18.67
C VAL A 47 -7.38 9.40 18.78
N ASN A 48 -7.13 10.20 19.82
CA ASN A 48 -5.82 10.81 20.06
C ASN A 48 -4.74 9.75 20.27
N LYS A 49 -5.06 8.66 20.98
CA LYS A 49 -4.13 7.54 21.15
C LYS A 49 -3.84 6.81 19.84
N ILE A 50 -4.83 6.64 18.96
CA ILE A 50 -4.64 6.04 17.63
C ILE A 50 -3.73 6.92 16.78
N ILE A 51 -3.99 8.23 16.71
CA ILE A 51 -3.16 9.17 15.97
C ILE A 51 -1.72 9.13 16.50
N ALA A 52 -1.55 9.23 17.83
CA ALA A 52 -0.24 9.23 18.46
C ALA A 52 0.54 7.92 18.25
N SER A 53 -0.14 6.76 18.19
CA SER A 53 0.52 5.46 18.04
C SER A 53 0.76 5.04 16.59
N THR A 54 -0.06 5.49 15.65
CA THR A 54 0.02 5.08 14.22
C THR A 54 0.58 6.17 13.32
N GLY A 55 0.54 7.43 13.73
CA GLY A 55 0.87 8.60 12.89
C GLY A 55 -0.16 8.90 11.80
N ILE A 56 -1.32 8.22 11.79
CA ILE A 56 -2.35 8.40 10.75
C ILE A 56 -3.30 9.52 11.17
N GLU A 57 -3.26 10.64 10.45
CA GLU A 57 -4.13 11.80 10.70
C GLU A 57 -5.38 11.80 9.80
N ALA A 58 -5.25 11.27 8.58
CA ALA A 58 -6.33 11.18 7.61
C ALA A 58 -6.13 9.98 6.68
N ARG A 59 -7.20 9.55 6.03
CA ARG A 59 -7.18 8.42 5.09
C ARG A 59 -8.12 8.67 3.91
N HIS A 60 -7.77 8.09 2.77
CA HIS A 60 -8.65 8.04 1.61
C HIS A 60 -9.68 6.93 1.81
N VAL A 61 -10.95 7.22 1.54
CA VAL A 61 -12.07 6.29 1.71
C VAL A 61 -12.92 6.28 0.45
N SER A 62 -13.28 5.09 -0.02
CA SER A 62 -14.17 4.88 -1.15
C SER A 62 -15.48 4.27 -0.65
N ASP A 63 -16.60 4.64 -1.27
CA ASP A 63 -17.89 3.94 -1.10
C ASP A 63 -18.29 3.15 -2.36
N ASP A 64 -17.80 3.56 -3.53
CA ASP A 64 -18.29 3.15 -4.86
C ASP A 64 -17.18 2.68 -5.81
N GLU A 65 -15.91 2.91 -5.49
CA GLU A 65 -14.76 2.42 -6.26
C GLU A 65 -14.20 1.13 -5.63
N CYS A 66 -13.80 0.19 -6.48
CA CYS A 66 -13.07 -1.00 -6.08
C CYS A 66 -11.59 -0.93 -6.49
N THR A 67 -10.82 -1.96 -6.10
CA THR A 67 -9.37 -2.01 -6.38
C THR A 67 -9.06 -1.91 -7.87
N SER A 68 -9.81 -2.59 -8.75
CA SER A 68 -9.53 -2.56 -10.19
C SER A 68 -9.74 -1.18 -10.80
N ASP A 69 -10.71 -0.40 -10.31
CA ASP A 69 -10.95 0.96 -10.79
C ASP A 69 -9.75 1.87 -10.46
N LEU A 70 -9.24 1.79 -9.24
CA LEU A 70 -8.07 2.55 -8.80
C LEU A 70 -6.80 2.10 -9.52
N CYS A 71 -6.61 0.80 -9.74
CA CYS A 71 -5.48 0.29 -10.52
C CYS A 71 -5.52 0.75 -11.98
N LEU A 72 -6.71 0.77 -12.60
CA LEU A 72 -6.88 1.29 -13.95
C LEU A 72 -6.54 2.78 -14.01
N LYS A 73 -7.10 3.59 -13.11
CA LYS A 73 -6.80 5.04 -13.02
C LYS A 73 -5.31 5.30 -12.83
N ALA A 74 -4.63 4.51 -11.99
CA ALA A 74 -3.19 4.63 -11.80
C ALA A 74 -2.43 4.31 -13.11
N ALA A 75 -2.80 3.25 -13.81
CA ALA A 75 -2.16 2.84 -15.06
C ALA A 75 -2.41 3.84 -16.22
N GLU A 76 -3.57 4.48 -16.27
CA GLU A 76 -3.89 5.51 -17.28
C GLU A 76 -3.22 6.86 -16.99
N SER A 77 -2.70 7.06 -15.78
CA SER A 77 -2.01 8.28 -15.35
C SER A 77 -0.48 8.28 -15.55
N SER A 78 0.09 7.15 -16.03
CA SER A 78 1.52 6.96 -16.26
C SER A 78 1.97 7.23 -17.69
#